data_AF-A0A9E1UVM1-F1
#
_entry.id   AF-A0A9E1UVM1-F1
#
_cell.length_a   1.000
_cell.length_b   1.000
_cell.length_c   1.000
_cell.angle_alpha   90.00
_cell.angle_beta   90.00
_cell.angle_gamma   90.00
#
_symmetry.space_group_name_H-M   'P 1'
#
loop_
_entity.id
_entity.type
_entity.pdbx_description
1 polymer ?
#
loop_
_entity_poly.entity_id
_entity_poly.type
_entity_poly.pdbx_seq_one_letter_code
_entity_poly.pdbx_strand_id
1 'polypeptide(L)'
;MAIAARNPPPEAGNTAAMLAGEVFRQGLDQVAVELCRGQHENARVLWATWSHNTALEVPPERLFTVNAELLATGTMPERVLRSFAADRGKTVTVDLPAGKTTLRIEEVGNGRVRGTSQVTHGRFRKSFTPAEISRREFLRRLGPEGDPTANLLRGLVCLQAQKAKTAKGHFQASGGDLAQACLRNLAEEDARRDFVKMLEKLGLPTSFRTPEALAEQARKSADDEQFQARSQLAAAAFIEKHGQTRTARQVQPVLVILGAGTRPAPPAIDPAQPPVDIAAPRH
;
A
#
# COMPACT_ATOMS: atom_id res chain seq x y z
N MET A 1 -57.74 -21.97 1.40
CA MET A 1 -57.28 -20.60 1.69
C MET A 1 -55.79 -20.66 1.98
N ALA A 2 -54.94 -20.26 1.04
CA ALA A 2 -53.50 -20.23 1.20
C ALA A 2 -53.10 -18.83 1.71
N ILE A 3 -52.49 -18.77 2.89
CA ILE A 3 -51.95 -17.53 3.46
C ILE A 3 -50.62 -17.28 2.75
N ALA A 4 -50.58 -16.25 1.88
CA ALA A 4 -49.36 -15.82 1.23
C ALA A 4 -48.37 -15.30 2.29
N ALA A 5 -47.26 -16.01 2.48
CA ALA A 5 -46.15 -15.57 3.31
C ALA A 5 -45.56 -14.28 2.72
N ARG A 6 -45.69 -13.16 3.45
CA ARG A 6 -45.00 -11.92 3.11
C ARG A 6 -43.50 -12.12 3.38
N ASN A 7 -42.70 -12.07 2.32
CA ASN A 7 -41.24 -11.99 2.47
C ASN A 7 -40.89 -10.73 3.28
N PRO A 8 -40.01 -10.83 4.30
CA PRO A 8 -39.57 -9.66 5.05
C PRO A 8 -38.85 -8.68 4.12
N PRO A 9 -38.98 -7.35 4.35
CA PRO A 9 -38.30 -6.35 3.54
C PRO A 9 -36.78 -6.58 3.56
N PRO A 10 -36.09 -6.36 2.42
CA PRO A 10 -34.65 -6.53 2.34
C PRO A 10 -33.94 -5.70 3.42
N GLU A 11 -32.98 -6.36 4.04
CA GLU A 11 -32.43 -6.08 5.37
C GLU A 11 -31.73 -4.73 5.47
N ALA A 12 -32.32 -3.78 6.22
CA ALA A 12 -31.71 -2.49 6.56
C ALA A 12 -30.33 -2.61 7.22
N GLY A 13 -29.99 -3.78 7.79
CA GLY A 13 -28.67 -4.05 8.38
C GLY A 13 -27.53 -4.09 7.35
N ASN A 14 -27.79 -4.49 6.11
CA ASN A 14 -26.73 -4.64 5.10
C ASN A 14 -26.22 -3.28 4.59
N THR A 15 -27.12 -2.29 4.46
CA THR A 15 -26.76 -0.94 4.00
C THR A 15 -25.88 -0.19 5.01
N ALA A 16 -26.19 -0.28 6.30
CA ALA A 16 -25.39 0.37 7.35
C ALA A 16 -23.97 -0.21 7.44
N ALA A 17 -23.84 -1.54 7.36
CA ALA A 17 -22.54 -2.21 7.36
C ALA A 17 -21.70 -1.84 6.12
N MET A 18 -22.33 -1.71 4.95
CA MET A 18 -21.66 -1.28 3.72
C MET A 18 -21.12 0.15 3.82
N LEU A 19 -21.93 1.08 4.35
CA LEU A 19 -21.52 2.47 4.55
C LEU A 19 -20.36 2.60 5.54
N ALA A 20 -20.44 1.89 6.67
CA ALA A 20 -19.36 1.82 7.65
C ALA A 20 -18.04 1.32 7.04
N GLY A 21 -18.13 0.29 6.19
CA GLY A 21 -16.97 -0.25 5.46
C GLY A 21 -16.34 0.75 4.48
N GLU A 22 -17.16 1.52 3.77
CA GLU A 22 -16.67 2.55 2.84
C GLU A 22 -16.02 3.73 3.58
N VAL A 23 -16.63 4.23 4.64
CA VAL A 23 -16.09 5.29 5.50
C VAL A 23 -14.73 4.86 6.06
N PHE A 24 -14.64 3.65 6.62
CA PHE A 24 -13.38 3.09 7.12
C PHE A 24 -12.30 3.01 6.05
N ARG A 25 -12.65 2.51 4.87
CA ARG A 25 -11.73 2.43 3.74
C ARG A 25 -11.21 3.79 3.31
N GLN A 26 -12.06 4.82 3.29
CA GLN A 26 -11.67 6.17 2.93
C GLN A 26 -10.65 6.75 3.92
N GLY A 27 -10.87 6.57 5.23
CA GLY A 27 -9.93 6.98 6.27
C GLY A 27 -8.56 6.29 6.11
N LEU A 28 -8.57 4.97 5.89
CA LEU A 28 -7.34 4.20 5.65
C LEU A 28 -6.59 4.65 4.40
N ASP A 29 -7.30 4.91 3.30
CA ASP A 29 -6.67 5.35 2.05
C ASP A 29 -5.94 6.70 2.25
N GLN A 30 -6.49 7.62 3.04
CA GLN A 30 -5.84 8.90 3.38
C GLN A 30 -4.58 8.70 4.23
N VAL A 31 -4.66 7.88 5.28
CA VAL A 31 -3.51 7.55 6.13
C VAL A 31 -2.40 6.86 5.34
N ALA A 32 -2.77 5.94 4.46
CA ALA A 32 -1.82 5.23 3.60
C ALA A 32 -1.10 6.15 2.61
N VAL A 33 -1.72 7.25 2.15
CA VAL A 33 -1.03 8.27 1.33
C VAL A 33 0.15 8.84 2.12
N GLU A 34 -0.11 9.30 3.34
CA GLU A 34 0.91 9.94 4.17
C GLU A 34 2.02 8.97 4.60
N LEU A 35 1.67 7.72 4.92
CA LEU A 35 2.67 6.68 5.19
C LEU A 35 3.54 6.37 3.97
N CYS A 36 2.95 6.23 2.77
CA CYS A 36 3.70 5.99 1.55
C CYS A 36 4.66 7.15 1.22
N ARG A 37 4.36 8.37 1.68
CA ARG A 37 5.23 9.57 1.57
C ARG A 37 6.28 9.65 2.67
N GLY A 38 6.30 8.73 3.63
CA GLY A 38 7.18 8.77 4.79
C GLY A 38 6.76 9.78 5.87
N GLN A 39 5.56 10.36 5.77
CA GLN A 39 5.01 11.33 6.73
C GLN A 39 4.29 10.61 7.86
N HIS A 40 5.03 9.82 8.64
CA HIS A 40 4.48 8.96 9.70
C HIS A 40 3.68 9.73 10.76
N GLU A 41 4.13 10.93 11.13
CA GLU A 41 3.43 11.73 12.14
C GLU A 41 2.12 12.31 11.61
N ASN A 42 2.11 12.82 10.36
CA ASN A 42 0.87 13.29 9.72
C ASN A 42 -0.15 12.15 9.58
N ALA A 43 0.30 10.95 9.22
CA ALA A 43 -0.55 9.77 9.16
C ALA A 43 -1.22 9.46 10.51
N ARG A 44 -0.49 9.59 11.63
CA ARG A 44 -1.02 9.37 12.99
C ARG A 44 -2.02 10.46 13.40
N VAL A 45 -1.74 11.72 13.11
CA VAL A 45 -2.65 12.84 13.40
C VAL A 45 -3.95 12.72 12.60
N LEU A 46 -3.85 12.40 11.30
CA LEU A 46 -5.00 12.15 10.45
C LEU A 46 -5.85 11.00 10.98
N TRP A 47 -5.21 9.89 11.35
CA TRP A 47 -5.92 8.72 11.89
C TRP A 47 -6.60 9.03 13.23
N ALA A 48 -5.93 9.72 14.15
CA ALA A 48 -6.50 10.08 15.45
C ALA A 48 -7.73 10.99 15.28
N THR A 49 -7.64 11.98 14.39
CA THR A 49 -8.76 12.89 14.07
C THR A 49 -9.92 12.13 13.43
N TRP A 50 -9.61 11.28 12.45
CA TRP A 50 -10.61 10.52 11.72
C TRP A 50 -11.32 9.49 12.62
N SER A 51 -10.57 8.69 13.37
CA SER A 51 -11.11 7.64 14.24
C SER A 51 -11.95 8.18 15.40
N HIS A 52 -11.66 9.40 15.87
CA HIS A 52 -12.52 10.09 16.84
C HIS A 52 -13.90 10.39 16.26
N ASN A 53 -13.97 10.84 15.01
CA ASN A 53 -15.21 11.23 14.36
C ASN A 53 -16.06 10.04 13.88
N THR A 54 -15.45 8.87 13.67
CA THR A 54 -16.10 7.68 13.11
C THR A 54 -16.20 6.50 14.10
N ALA A 55 -15.88 6.73 15.38
CA ALA A 55 -15.81 5.69 16.41
C ALA A 55 -17.10 4.89 16.59
N LEU A 56 -18.26 5.49 16.30
CA LEU A 56 -19.57 4.83 16.42
C LEU A 56 -19.93 3.97 15.19
N GLU A 57 -19.28 4.20 14.05
CA GLU A 57 -19.60 3.54 12.78
C GLU A 57 -18.71 2.32 12.53
N VAL A 58 -17.52 2.28 13.14
CA VAL A 58 -16.52 1.23 12.88
C VAL A 58 -16.32 0.35 14.12
N PRO A 59 -16.27 -0.98 13.96
CA PRO A 59 -15.97 -1.89 15.06
C PRO A 59 -14.66 -1.51 15.78
N PRO A 60 -14.66 -1.42 17.13
CA PRO A 60 -13.50 -0.97 17.90
C PRO A 60 -12.27 -1.87 17.71
N GLU A 61 -12.47 -3.16 17.42
CA GLU A 61 -11.39 -4.11 17.17
C GLU A 61 -10.56 -3.71 15.95
N ARG A 62 -11.22 -3.26 14.86
CA ARG A 62 -10.52 -2.81 13.66
C ARG A 62 -9.76 -1.51 13.92
N LEU A 63 -10.36 -0.59 14.64
CA LEU A 63 -9.69 0.66 15.04
C LEU A 63 -8.45 0.37 15.90
N PHE A 64 -8.55 -0.58 16.82
CA PHE A 64 -7.43 -1.02 17.66
C PHE A 64 -6.29 -1.64 16.82
N THR A 65 -6.60 -2.52 15.87
CA THR A 65 -5.60 -3.13 14.98
C THR A 65 -4.85 -2.06 14.19
N VAL A 66 -5.55 -1.13 13.55
CA VAL A 66 -4.91 -0.05 12.76
C VAL A 66 -4.09 0.88 13.66
N ASN A 67 -4.58 1.20 14.87
CA ASN A 67 -3.81 1.95 15.86
C ASN A 67 -2.49 1.25 16.22
N ALA A 68 -2.53 -0.07 16.47
CA ALA A 68 -1.33 -0.84 16.76
C ALA A 68 -0.33 -0.85 15.59
N GLU A 69 -0.83 -1.02 14.35
CA GLU A 69 -0.01 -0.96 13.14
C GLU A 69 0.64 0.42 12.96
N LEU A 70 -0.11 1.50 13.15
CA LEU A 70 0.38 2.88 13.05
C LEU A 70 1.44 3.20 14.11
N LEU A 71 1.21 2.79 15.36
CA LEU A 71 2.21 2.93 16.42
C LEU A 71 3.49 2.15 16.10
N ALA A 72 3.38 0.98 15.47
CA ALA A 72 4.54 0.22 15.04
C ALA A 72 5.38 0.97 13.98
N THR A 73 4.76 1.79 13.12
CA THR A 73 5.50 2.59 12.12
C THR A 73 6.44 3.62 12.75
N GLY A 74 6.05 4.20 13.89
CA GLY A 74 6.88 5.16 14.63
C GLY A 74 8.02 4.53 15.44
N THR A 75 8.01 3.20 15.61
CA THR A 75 8.95 2.48 16.49
C THR A 75 9.98 1.62 15.74
N MET A 76 10.18 1.89 14.45
CA MET A 76 11.14 1.15 13.62
C MET A 76 12.58 1.20 14.18
N PRO A 77 13.14 2.36 14.56
CA PRO A 77 14.48 2.43 15.16
C PRO A 77 14.58 1.61 16.45
N GLU A 78 13.57 1.65 17.31
CA GLU A 78 13.52 0.93 18.58
C GLU A 78 13.47 -0.58 18.38
N ARG A 79 12.74 -1.06 17.36
CA ARG A 79 12.74 -2.48 16.97
C ARG A 79 14.14 -2.94 16.54
N VAL A 80 14.83 -2.14 15.72
CA VAL A 80 16.21 -2.44 15.30
C VAL A 80 17.15 -2.47 16.51
N LEU A 81 17.06 -1.49 17.41
CA LEU A 81 17.83 -1.46 18.66
C LEU A 81 17.55 -2.68 19.53
N ARG A 82 16.28 -3.06 19.69
CA ARG A 82 15.89 -4.26 20.45
C ARG A 82 16.50 -5.54 19.85
N SER A 83 16.56 -5.64 18.52
CA SER A 83 17.24 -6.76 17.84
C SER A 83 18.73 -6.81 18.18
N PHE A 84 19.42 -5.67 18.20
CA PHE A 84 20.82 -5.62 18.65
C PHE A 84 20.98 -5.90 20.16
N ALA A 85 20.02 -5.49 20.99
CA ALA A 85 20.05 -5.77 22.42
C ALA A 85 20.00 -7.28 22.72
N ALA A 86 19.25 -8.05 21.92
CA ALA A 86 19.24 -9.52 21.98
C ALA A 86 20.57 -10.18 21.56
N ASP A 87 21.46 -9.43 20.91
CA ASP A 87 22.80 -9.86 20.52
C ASP A 87 23.89 -9.42 21.51
N ARG A 88 23.53 -8.81 22.65
CA ARG A 88 24.50 -8.37 23.66
C ARG A 88 25.40 -9.54 24.10
N GLY A 89 26.70 -9.29 24.13
CA GLY A 89 27.74 -10.26 24.44
C GLY A 89 28.19 -11.13 23.28
N LYS A 90 27.44 -11.18 22.17
CA LYS A 90 27.71 -12.01 20.98
C LYS A 90 28.51 -11.24 19.93
N THR A 91 29.27 -11.98 19.14
CA THR A 91 29.96 -11.46 17.95
C THR A 91 29.04 -11.57 16.74
N VAL A 92 28.73 -10.45 16.11
CA VAL A 92 27.81 -10.37 14.96
C VAL A 92 28.43 -9.58 13.82
N THR A 93 28.18 -10.01 12.59
CA THR A 93 28.54 -9.23 11.39
C THR A 93 27.41 -8.25 11.08
N VAL A 94 27.72 -6.96 11.20
CA VAL A 94 26.81 -5.85 10.91
C VAL A 94 27.14 -5.29 9.54
N ASP A 95 26.13 -5.18 8.69
CA ASP A 95 26.29 -4.54 7.38
C ASP A 95 26.08 -3.02 7.54
N LEU A 96 27.14 -2.25 7.28
CA LEU A 96 27.16 -0.80 7.36
C LEU A 96 27.34 -0.23 5.94
N PRO A 97 27.08 1.07 5.71
CA PRO A 97 27.28 1.69 4.40
C PRO A 97 28.71 1.52 3.85
N ALA A 98 29.72 1.50 4.72
CA ALA A 98 31.13 1.28 4.36
C ALA A 98 31.51 -0.21 4.16
N GLY A 99 30.57 -1.13 4.36
CA GLY A 99 30.78 -2.57 4.26
C GLY A 99 30.50 -3.33 5.56
N LYS A 100 30.70 -4.64 5.50
CA LYS A 100 30.46 -5.54 6.63
C LYS A 100 31.52 -5.36 7.72
N THR A 101 31.09 -5.20 8.97
CA THR A 101 31.97 -5.14 10.14
C THR A 101 31.55 -6.18 11.16
N THR A 102 32.48 -7.02 11.62
CA THR A 102 32.22 -7.99 12.70
C THR A 102 32.52 -7.35 14.05
N LEU A 103 31.52 -7.29 14.92
CA LEU A 103 31.57 -6.59 16.21
C LEU A 103 31.03 -7.50 17.31
N ARG A 104 31.68 -7.51 18.48
CA ARG A 104 31.07 -7.99 19.71
C ARG A 104 30.20 -6.88 20.28
N ILE A 105 28.89 -7.11 20.39
CA ILE A 105 27.96 -6.12 20.93
C ILE A 105 28.14 -6.05 22.45
N GLU A 106 28.45 -4.87 22.98
CA GLU A 106 28.72 -4.67 24.41
C GLU A 106 27.53 -3.99 25.11
N GLU A 107 26.99 -2.96 24.48
CA GLU A 107 25.94 -2.10 25.03
C GLU A 107 24.98 -1.63 23.93
N VAL A 108 23.70 -1.56 24.26
CA VAL A 108 22.66 -0.93 23.44
C VAL A 108 21.85 -0.01 24.34
N GLY A 109 21.83 1.28 24.03
CA GLY A 109 21.21 2.31 24.85
C GLY A 109 21.37 3.70 24.25
N ASN A 110 20.56 4.66 24.71
CA ASN A 110 20.61 6.04 24.23
C ASN A 110 20.54 6.17 22.70
N GLY A 111 19.72 5.32 22.05
CA GLY A 111 19.54 5.30 20.60
C GLY A 111 20.73 4.72 19.81
N ARG A 112 21.72 4.13 20.47
CA ARG A 112 22.97 3.65 19.85
C ARG A 112 23.32 2.22 20.24
N VAL A 113 24.07 1.57 19.37
CA VAL A 113 24.74 0.29 19.59
C VAL A 113 26.22 0.56 19.75
N ARG A 114 26.86 -0.05 20.75
CA ARG A 114 28.31 0.01 20.99
C ARG A 114 28.88 -1.40 21.02
N GLY A 115 30.04 -1.57 20.41
CA GLY A 115 30.74 -2.85 20.40
C GLY A 115 32.22 -2.72 20.05
N THR A 116 32.92 -3.84 20.13
CA THR A 116 34.35 -3.92 19.80
C THR A 116 34.59 -4.83 18.61
N SER A 117 35.43 -4.36 17.68
CA SER A 117 35.97 -5.15 16.57
C SER A 117 37.36 -5.63 16.95
N GLN A 118 37.65 -6.90 16.69
CA GLN A 118 39.03 -7.41 16.77
C GLN A 118 39.70 -7.15 15.43
N VAL A 119 40.85 -6.47 15.45
CA VAL A 119 41.71 -6.23 14.28
C VAL A 119 43.08 -6.86 14.54
N THR A 120 43.88 -7.04 13.49
CA THR A 120 45.20 -7.69 13.58
C THR A 120 46.08 -7.10 14.68
N HIS A 121 45.95 -5.80 14.97
CA HIS A 121 46.72 -5.10 15.98
C HIS A 121 45.80 -4.42 17.04
N GLY A 122 44.90 -5.19 17.64
CA GLY A 122 44.19 -4.79 18.86
C GLY A 122 42.67 -4.82 18.78
N ARG A 123 42.02 -4.04 19.64
CA ARG A 123 40.55 -3.90 19.71
C ARG A 123 40.15 -2.48 19.37
N PHE A 124 39.26 -2.34 18.39
CA PHE A 124 38.71 -1.05 17.99
C PHE A 124 37.27 -0.93 18.48
N ARG A 125 36.95 0.15 19.21
CA ARG A 125 35.58 0.44 19.66
C ARG A 125 34.81 1.11 18.52
N LYS A 126 33.60 0.63 18.26
CA LYS A 126 32.69 1.20 17.25
C LYS A 126 31.33 1.47 17.88
N SER A 127 30.70 2.57 17.45
CA SER A 127 29.33 2.86 17.82
C SER A 127 28.55 3.35 16.61
N PHE A 128 27.27 3.01 16.55
CA PHE A 128 26.39 3.41 15.47
C PHE A 128 24.93 3.49 15.94
N THR A 129 24.13 4.28 15.24
CA THR A 129 22.67 4.40 15.36
C THR A 129 21.99 3.53 14.31
N PRO A 130 20.68 3.26 14.42
CA PRO A 130 19.90 2.62 13.36
C PRO A 130 19.93 3.36 12.01
N ALA A 131 20.20 4.67 11.99
CA ALA A 131 20.32 5.43 10.74
C ALA A 131 21.68 5.21 10.03
N GLU A 132 22.69 4.73 10.75
CA GLU A 132 24.06 4.54 10.25
C GLU A 132 24.33 3.10 9.75
N ILE A 133 23.35 2.19 9.82
CA ILE A 133 23.48 0.83 9.28
C ILE A 133 23.02 0.76 7.83
N SER A 134 23.41 -0.30 7.12
CA SER A 134 22.92 -0.50 5.75
C SER A 134 21.41 -0.73 5.76
N ARG A 135 20.72 -0.33 4.70
CA ARG A 135 19.27 -0.59 4.54
C ARG A 135 18.95 -2.09 4.60
N ARG A 136 19.86 -2.94 4.10
CA ARG A 136 19.71 -4.40 4.16
C ARG A 136 19.74 -4.91 5.60
N GLU A 137 20.68 -4.42 6.41
CA GLU A 137 20.73 -4.74 7.83
C GLU A 137 19.49 -4.23 8.56
N PHE A 138 19.06 -2.99 8.27
CA PHE A 138 17.84 -2.42 8.86
C PHE A 138 16.63 -3.33 8.62
N LEU A 139 16.38 -3.72 7.36
CA LEU A 139 15.27 -4.62 7.00
C LEU A 139 15.34 -5.99 7.68
N ARG A 140 16.56 -6.54 7.84
CA ARG A 140 16.80 -7.82 8.54
C ARG A 140 16.49 -7.71 10.04
N ARG A 141 16.79 -6.55 10.63
CA ARG A 141 16.63 -6.27 12.07
C ARG A 141 15.19 -5.93 12.49
N LEU A 142 14.28 -5.68 11.55
CA LEU A 142 12.87 -5.36 11.85
C LEU A 142 12.08 -6.55 12.42
N GLY A 143 12.51 -7.79 12.20
CA GLY A 143 11.83 -9.00 12.69
C GLY A 143 12.03 -10.21 11.76
N PRO A 144 11.28 -11.31 11.96
CA PRO A 144 11.22 -12.44 11.03
C PRO A 144 10.35 -12.12 9.80
N GLU A 145 10.44 -12.95 8.74
CA GLU A 145 9.64 -12.76 7.51
C GLU A 145 8.16 -13.13 7.69
N GLY A 146 7.82 -13.95 8.68
CA GLY A 146 6.43 -14.33 9.00
C GLY A 146 5.69 -13.35 9.90
N ASP A 147 6.33 -12.29 10.42
CA ASP A 147 5.67 -11.28 11.26
C ASP A 147 4.93 -10.25 10.36
N PRO A 148 3.58 -10.18 10.42
CA PRO A 148 2.78 -9.24 9.64
C PRO A 148 3.19 -7.78 9.84
N THR A 149 3.50 -7.39 11.08
CA THR A 149 3.92 -6.03 11.39
C THR A 149 5.31 -5.76 10.82
N ALA A 150 6.25 -6.70 10.95
CA ALA A 150 7.58 -6.53 10.33
C ALA A 150 7.48 -6.37 8.81
N ASN A 151 6.58 -7.09 8.15
CA ASN A 151 6.33 -6.95 6.71
C ASN A 151 5.74 -5.59 6.34
N LEU A 152 4.79 -5.04 7.11
CA LEU A 152 4.33 -3.66 6.92
C LEU A 152 5.49 -2.68 6.95
N LEU A 153 6.35 -2.77 7.97
CA LEU A 153 7.50 -1.87 8.15
C LEU A 153 8.53 -2.02 7.02
N ARG A 154 8.83 -3.25 6.58
CA ARG A 154 9.70 -3.50 5.41
C ARG A 154 9.13 -2.87 4.14
N GLY A 155 7.81 -2.97 3.93
CA GLY A 155 7.13 -2.33 2.82
C GLY A 155 7.37 -0.81 2.80
N LEU A 156 7.21 -0.14 3.94
CA LEU A 156 7.45 1.29 4.08
C LEU A 156 8.92 1.68 3.82
N VAL A 157 9.87 0.92 4.37
CA VAL A 157 11.31 1.15 4.11
C VAL A 157 11.67 0.93 2.64
N CYS A 158 11.05 -0.05 1.97
CA CYS A 158 11.22 -0.28 0.53
C CYS A 158 10.62 0.86 -0.30
N LEU A 159 9.55 1.50 0.12
CA LEU A 159 9.01 2.69 -0.56
C LEU A 159 9.93 3.90 -0.44
N GLN A 160 10.46 4.17 0.75
CA GLN A 160 11.48 5.20 0.94
C GLN A 160 12.75 4.93 0.10
N ALA A 161 12.97 3.66 -0.27
CA ALA A 161 14.03 3.23 -1.18
C ALA A 161 13.70 3.33 -2.66
N GLN A 162 12.52 3.87 -3.03
CA GLN A 162 11.97 3.85 -4.39
C GLN A 162 11.84 2.44 -5.00
N LYS A 163 11.71 1.41 -4.15
CA LYS A 163 11.53 0.00 -4.55
C LYS A 163 10.07 -0.43 -4.45
N ALA A 164 9.20 0.23 -5.21
CA ALA A 164 7.74 0.02 -5.17
C ALA A 164 7.35 -1.46 -5.39
N LYS A 165 7.98 -2.15 -6.35
CA LYS A 165 7.70 -3.58 -6.61
C LYS A 165 7.96 -4.46 -5.38
N THR A 166 9.09 -4.27 -4.71
CA THR A 166 9.43 -5.02 -3.49
C THR A 166 8.52 -4.65 -2.33
N ALA A 167 8.18 -3.36 -2.20
CA ALA A 167 7.25 -2.89 -1.17
C ALA A 167 5.88 -3.57 -1.28
N LYS A 168 5.35 -3.74 -2.51
CA LYS A 168 4.08 -4.46 -2.74
C LYS A 168 4.12 -5.88 -2.19
N GLY A 169 5.19 -6.63 -2.44
CA GLY A 169 5.34 -7.99 -1.93
C GLY A 169 5.28 -8.04 -0.40
N HIS A 170 5.93 -7.09 0.28
CA HIS A 170 5.88 -6.99 1.73
C HIS A 170 4.49 -6.57 2.26
N PHE A 171 3.80 -5.63 1.62
CA PHE A 171 2.45 -5.27 2.04
C PHE A 171 1.45 -6.43 1.84
N GLN A 172 1.59 -7.20 0.76
CA GLN A 172 0.80 -8.41 0.55
C GLN A 172 1.05 -9.43 1.64
N ALA A 173 2.32 -9.68 2.00
CA ALA A 173 2.69 -10.60 3.08
C ALA A 173 2.31 -10.11 4.49
N SER A 174 2.04 -8.80 4.66
CA SER A 174 1.53 -8.25 5.91
C SER A 174 0.04 -8.57 6.09
N GLY A 175 -0.77 -8.45 5.04
CA GLY A 175 -2.20 -8.82 5.06
C GLY A 175 -3.12 -7.88 5.84
N GLY A 176 -2.59 -6.99 6.69
CA GLY A 176 -3.37 -6.05 7.50
C GLY A 176 -4.10 -4.97 6.69
N ASP A 177 -5.15 -4.41 7.28
CA ASP A 177 -6.01 -3.38 6.66
C ASP A 177 -5.20 -2.16 6.16
N LEU A 178 -4.21 -1.72 6.94
CA LEU A 178 -3.33 -0.62 6.56
C LEU A 178 -2.39 -1.00 5.41
N ALA A 179 -1.87 -2.22 5.42
CA ALA A 179 -1.04 -2.74 4.32
C ALA A 179 -1.83 -2.81 3.00
N GLN A 180 -3.10 -3.24 3.07
CA GLN A 180 -4.01 -3.23 1.91
C GLN A 180 -4.29 -1.81 1.41
N ALA A 181 -4.43 -0.83 2.31
CA ALA A 181 -4.57 0.57 1.93
C ALA A 181 -3.31 1.11 1.22
N CYS A 182 -2.12 0.75 1.69
CA CYS A 182 -0.86 1.05 1.00
C CYS A 182 -0.80 0.42 -0.40
N LEU A 183 -1.23 -0.85 -0.55
CA LEU A 183 -1.30 -1.52 -1.86
C LEU A 183 -2.22 -0.81 -2.84
N ARG A 184 -3.40 -0.39 -2.39
CA ARG A 184 -4.34 0.38 -3.22
C ARG A 184 -3.72 1.70 -3.66
N ASN A 185 -3.07 2.43 -2.76
CA ASN A 185 -2.39 3.68 -3.12
C ASN A 185 -1.28 3.48 -4.16
N LEU A 186 -0.48 2.42 -4.03
CA LEU A 186 0.54 2.11 -5.03
C LEU A 186 -0.06 1.74 -6.39
N ALA A 187 -1.24 1.08 -6.40
CA ALA A 187 -1.96 0.82 -7.63
C ALA A 187 -2.49 2.13 -8.27
N GLU A 188 -2.96 3.09 -7.47
CA GLU A 188 -3.35 4.42 -7.97
C GLU A 188 -2.17 5.18 -8.58
N GLU A 189 -1.01 5.21 -7.90
CA GLU A 189 0.18 5.89 -8.43
C GLU A 189 0.70 5.23 -9.71
N ASP A 190 0.66 3.89 -9.78
CA ASP A 190 0.99 3.15 -11.00
C ASP A 190 0.01 3.46 -12.13
N ALA A 191 -1.29 3.53 -11.85
CA ALA A 191 -2.32 3.90 -12.82
C ALA A 191 -2.11 5.32 -13.33
N ARG A 192 -1.84 6.31 -12.47
CA ARG A 192 -1.55 7.69 -12.90
C ARG A 192 -0.33 7.76 -13.79
N ARG A 193 0.77 7.13 -13.39
CA ARG A 193 2.01 7.13 -14.17
C ARG A 193 1.83 6.44 -15.52
N ASP A 194 1.15 5.30 -15.55
CA ASP A 194 0.93 4.55 -16.78
C ASP A 194 -0.05 5.29 -17.72
N PHE A 195 -1.03 6.01 -17.16
CA PHE A 195 -1.93 6.88 -17.92
C PHE A 195 -1.16 8.04 -18.57
N VAL A 196 -0.29 8.74 -17.82
CA VAL A 196 0.56 9.80 -18.37
C VAL A 196 1.43 9.29 -19.52
N LYS A 197 2.09 8.14 -19.34
CA LYS A 197 2.90 7.50 -20.40
C LYS A 197 2.07 7.10 -21.62
N MET A 198 0.83 6.69 -21.41
CA MET A 198 -0.10 6.39 -22.50
C MET A 198 -0.37 7.65 -23.34
N LEU A 199 -0.64 8.79 -22.68
CA LEU A 199 -0.87 10.06 -23.38
C LEU A 199 0.36 10.55 -24.14
N GLU A 200 1.56 10.45 -23.53
CA GLU A 200 2.82 10.80 -24.19
C GLU A 200 3.02 10.02 -25.49
N LYS A 201 2.77 8.71 -25.46
CA LYS A 201 2.89 7.84 -26.64
C LYS A 201 1.89 8.18 -27.75
N LEU A 202 0.74 8.74 -27.39
CA LEU A 202 -0.28 9.18 -28.33
C LEU A 202 -0.05 10.63 -28.81
N GLY A 203 1.00 11.31 -28.34
CA GLY A 203 1.25 12.71 -28.66
C GLY A 203 0.22 13.66 -28.05
N LEU A 204 -0.48 13.22 -27.00
CA LEU A 204 -1.45 14.04 -26.27
C LEU A 204 -0.75 14.80 -25.14
N PRO A 205 -1.25 16.00 -24.77
CA PRO A 205 -0.71 16.74 -23.63
C PRO A 205 -0.83 15.90 -22.36
N THR A 206 0.19 15.95 -21.50
CA THR A 206 0.22 15.25 -20.20
C THR A 206 -0.28 16.11 -19.05
N SER A 207 -0.35 17.43 -19.27
CA SER A 207 -0.89 18.41 -18.33
C SER A 207 -2.22 18.93 -18.86
N PHE A 208 -3.29 18.66 -18.12
CA PHE A 208 -4.63 19.16 -18.41
C PHE A 208 -5.35 19.38 -17.10
N ARG A 209 -6.14 20.47 -17.05
CA ARG A 209 -6.87 20.85 -15.84
C ARG A 209 -8.05 19.90 -15.57
N THR A 210 -8.66 19.36 -16.63
CA THR A 210 -9.80 18.45 -16.50
C THR A 210 -9.74 17.32 -17.54
N PRO A 211 -10.35 16.16 -17.25
CA PRO A 211 -10.51 15.08 -18.23
C PRO A 211 -11.23 15.53 -19.51
N GLU A 212 -12.17 16.47 -19.42
CA GLU A 212 -12.97 16.96 -20.55
C GLU A 212 -12.13 17.73 -21.58
N ALA A 213 -11.15 18.52 -21.12
CA ALA A 213 -10.24 19.24 -22.02
C ALA A 213 -9.34 18.26 -22.80
N LEU A 214 -8.86 17.20 -22.14
CA LEU A 214 -8.09 16.14 -22.80
C LEU A 214 -8.95 15.37 -23.81
N ALA A 215 -10.19 15.07 -23.43
CA ALA A 215 -11.19 14.45 -24.28
C ALA A 215 -11.45 15.27 -25.56
N GLU A 216 -11.58 16.59 -25.46
CA GLU A 216 -11.73 17.47 -26.63
C GLU A 216 -10.50 17.43 -27.55
N GLN A 217 -9.30 17.45 -26.97
CA GLN A 217 -8.07 17.35 -27.75
C GLN A 217 -7.95 16.01 -28.48
N ALA A 218 -8.30 14.91 -27.81
CA ALA A 218 -8.33 13.59 -28.43
C ALA A 218 -9.31 13.51 -29.61
N ARG A 219 -10.45 14.22 -29.55
CA ARG A 219 -11.40 14.32 -30.67
C ARG A 219 -10.82 15.03 -31.89
N LYS A 220 -9.97 16.05 -31.70
CA LYS A 220 -9.32 16.76 -32.82
C LYS A 220 -8.37 15.87 -33.62
N SER A 221 -7.83 14.83 -32.99
CA SER A 221 -6.99 13.82 -33.63
C SER A 221 -7.76 12.59 -34.10
N ALA A 222 -9.08 12.56 -33.92
CA ALA A 222 -9.89 11.39 -34.23
C ALA A 222 -10.00 11.10 -35.74
N ASP A 223 -9.77 12.07 -36.62
CA ASP A 223 -9.86 11.83 -38.07
C ASP A 223 -8.67 11.01 -38.63
N ASP A 224 -7.61 10.80 -37.83
CA ASP A 224 -6.48 9.94 -38.18
C ASP A 224 -6.75 8.48 -37.77
N GLU A 225 -6.97 7.62 -38.76
CA GLU A 225 -7.21 6.17 -38.58
C GLU A 225 -6.07 5.48 -37.81
N GLN A 226 -4.81 5.88 -38.05
CA GLN A 226 -3.66 5.32 -37.33
C GLN A 226 -3.64 5.77 -35.88
N PHE A 227 -4.09 6.99 -35.58
CA PHE A 227 -4.27 7.46 -34.22
C PHE A 227 -5.40 6.70 -33.51
N GLN A 228 -6.55 6.49 -34.17
CA GLN A 228 -7.67 5.73 -33.61
C GLN A 228 -7.25 4.31 -33.21
N ALA A 229 -6.60 3.57 -34.12
CA ALA A 229 -6.16 2.20 -33.83
C ALA A 229 -5.18 2.12 -32.65
N ARG A 230 -4.20 3.05 -32.59
CA ARG A 230 -3.21 3.10 -31.51
C ARG A 230 -3.83 3.50 -30.17
N SER A 231 -4.72 4.48 -30.17
CA SER A 231 -5.40 4.96 -28.96
C SER A 231 -6.32 3.91 -28.37
N GLN A 232 -7.08 3.19 -29.21
CA GLN A 232 -7.93 2.09 -28.78
C GLN A 232 -7.13 0.97 -28.10
N LEU A 233 -6.04 0.51 -28.73
CA LEU A 233 -5.19 -0.53 -28.17
C LEU A 233 -4.59 -0.09 -26.82
N ALA A 234 -4.10 1.15 -26.75
CA ALA A 234 -3.46 1.68 -25.55
C ALA A 234 -4.48 1.85 -24.40
N ALA A 235 -5.69 2.33 -24.70
CA ALA A 235 -6.74 2.52 -23.72
C ALA A 235 -7.31 1.18 -23.22
N ALA A 236 -7.45 0.17 -24.10
CA ALA A 236 -7.84 -1.18 -23.71
C ALA A 236 -6.82 -1.81 -22.75
N ALA A 237 -5.52 -1.73 -23.07
CA ALA A 237 -4.45 -2.21 -22.19
C ALA A 237 -4.42 -1.49 -20.83
N PHE A 238 -4.75 -0.20 -20.81
CA PHE A 238 -4.87 0.57 -19.57
C PHE A 238 -6.04 0.08 -18.71
N ILE A 239 -7.23 -0.12 -19.29
CA ILE A 239 -8.40 -0.62 -18.58
C ILE A 239 -8.17 -2.04 -18.05
N GLU A 240 -7.58 -2.92 -18.86
CA GLU A 240 -7.27 -4.29 -18.45
C GLU A 240 -6.40 -4.31 -17.17
N LYS A 241 -5.37 -3.45 -17.13
CA LYS A 241 -4.42 -3.41 -16.02
C LYS A 241 -4.93 -2.63 -14.81
N HIS A 242 -5.61 -1.51 -15.03
CA HIS A 242 -5.89 -0.51 -14.00
C HIS A 242 -7.38 -0.21 -13.79
N GLY A 243 -8.28 -0.93 -14.47
CA GLY A 243 -9.70 -0.63 -14.52
C GLY A 243 -10.40 -0.56 -13.15
N GLN A 244 -9.82 -1.17 -12.11
CA GLN A 244 -10.36 -1.13 -10.74
C GLN A 244 -9.96 0.10 -9.92
N THR A 245 -8.98 0.88 -10.40
CA THR A 245 -8.46 2.08 -9.71
C THR A 245 -9.43 3.25 -9.81
N ARG A 246 -9.37 4.17 -8.85
CA ARG A 246 -10.06 5.47 -8.86
C ARG A 246 -9.59 6.31 -10.04
N THR A 247 -8.29 6.28 -10.32
CA THR A 247 -7.69 6.98 -11.48
C THR A 247 -8.38 6.56 -12.77
N ALA A 248 -8.53 5.24 -13.02
CA ALA A 248 -9.22 4.75 -14.21
C ALA A 248 -10.69 5.23 -14.30
N ARG A 249 -11.41 5.27 -13.17
CA ARG A 249 -12.78 5.80 -13.13
C ARG A 249 -12.84 7.30 -13.45
N GLN A 250 -11.90 8.08 -12.93
CA GLN A 250 -11.84 9.53 -13.16
C GLN A 250 -11.54 9.88 -14.63
N VAL A 251 -10.68 9.09 -15.28
CA VAL A 251 -10.30 9.31 -16.68
C VAL A 251 -11.19 8.54 -17.67
N GLN A 252 -12.26 7.88 -17.20
CA GLN A 252 -13.16 7.09 -18.04
C GLN A 252 -13.72 7.88 -19.24
N PRO A 253 -14.14 9.16 -19.13
CA PRO A 253 -14.62 9.92 -20.29
C PRO A 253 -13.58 10.02 -21.41
N VAL A 254 -12.30 10.16 -21.04
CA VAL A 254 -11.18 10.19 -22.00
C VAL A 254 -10.99 8.82 -22.63
N LEU A 255 -10.99 7.75 -21.82
CA LEU A 255 -10.82 6.38 -22.31
C LEU A 255 -11.91 6.00 -23.33
N VAL A 256 -13.16 6.41 -23.11
CA VAL A 256 -14.27 6.19 -24.05
C VAL A 256 -14.01 6.86 -25.40
N ILE A 257 -13.49 8.10 -25.40
CA ILE A 257 -13.16 8.83 -26.63
C ILE A 257 -11.96 8.22 -27.36
N LEU A 258 -11.00 7.69 -26.60
CA LEU A 258 -9.87 6.92 -27.15
C LEU A 258 -10.30 5.53 -27.66
N GLY A 259 -11.60 5.21 -27.70
CA GLY A 259 -12.12 3.96 -28.25
C GLY A 259 -12.05 2.76 -27.31
N ALA A 260 -11.68 2.96 -26.04
CA ALA A 260 -11.88 1.95 -25.02
C ALA A 260 -13.38 1.87 -24.74
N GLY A 261 -14.04 0.81 -25.21
CA GLY A 261 -15.46 0.59 -24.94
C GLY A 261 -15.79 0.82 -23.45
N THR A 262 -17.01 1.26 -23.16
CA THR A 262 -17.46 1.43 -21.78
C THR A 262 -17.14 0.18 -20.98
N ARG A 263 -16.44 0.34 -19.85
CA ARG A 263 -16.09 -0.76 -18.94
C ARG A 263 -17.32 -1.68 -18.80
N PRO A 264 -17.22 -3.00 -19.05
CA PRO A 264 -18.32 -3.89 -18.76
C PRO A 264 -18.67 -3.72 -17.28
N ALA A 265 -19.93 -3.42 -17.00
CA ALA A 265 -20.40 -3.32 -15.63
C ALA A 265 -19.92 -4.57 -14.86
N PRO A 266 -19.44 -4.44 -13.61
CA PRO A 266 -19.18 -5.64 -12.82
C PRO A 266 -20.42 -6.53 -12.90
N PRO A 267 -20.28 -7.84 -13.16
CA PRO A 267 -21.43 -8.70 -13.36
C PRO A 267 -22.39 -8.47 -12.21
N ALA A 268 -23.64 -8.15 -12.52
CA ALA A 268 -24.68 -8.06 -11.51
C ALA A 268 -24.65 -9.40 -10.78
N ILE A 269 -24.32 -9.38 -9.50
CA ILE A 269 -24.42 -10.56 -8.65
C ILE A 269 -25.90 -10.90 -8.67
N ASP A 270 -26.27 -11.94 -9.42
CA ASP A 270 -27.64 -12.42 -9.45
C ASP A 270 -27.94 -12.92 -8.04
N PRO A 271 -28.84 -12.26 -7.28
CA PRO A 271 -29.14 -12.69 -5.91
C PRO A 271 -29.79 -14.07 -5.87
N ALA A 272 -30.20 -14.64 -7.02
CA ALA A 272 -30.73 -15.98 -7.13
C ALA A 272 -29.65 -17.07 -7.29
N GLN A 273 -28.36 -16.73 -7.49
CA GLN A 273 -27.30 -17.74 -7.54
C GLN A 273 -26.96 -18.20 -6.12
N PRO A 274 -27.18 -19.50 -5.78
CA PRO A 274 -26.76 -20.02 -4.49
C PRO A 274 -25.24 -19.91 -4.36
N PRO A 275 -24.71 -19.68 -3.14
CA PRO A 275 -23.29 -19.59 -2.91
C PRO A 275 -22.62 -20.87 -3.44
N VAL A 276 -21.66 -20.70 -4.34
CA VAL A 276 -20.85 -21.80 -4.84
C VAL A 276 -20.05 -22.33 -3.67
N ASP A 277 -20.34 -23.57 -3.25
CA ASP A 277 -19.56 -24.29 -2.24
C ASP A 277 -18.12 -24.42 -2.74
N ILE A 278 -17.24 -23.54 -2.25
CA ILE A 278 -15.80 -23.66 -2.45
C ILE A 278 -15.35 -24.81 -1.54
N ALA A 279 -15.37 -26.03 -2.08
CA ALA A 279 -14.85 -27.19 -1.40
C ALA A 279 -13.39 -26.92 -0.98
N ALA A 280 -13.13 -27.01 0.32
CA ALA A 280 -11.80 -26.85 0.86
C ALA A 280 -10.83 -27.86 0.21
N PRO A 281 -9.61 -27.44 -0.16
CA PRO A 281 -8.61 -28.37 -0.66
C PRO A 281 -8.34 -29.43 0.41
N ARG A 282 -8.63 -30.69 0.10
CA ARG A 282 -8.24 -31.83 0.92
C ARG A 282 -6.71 -31.90 0.90
N HIS A 283 -6.09 -31.66 2.04
CA HIS A 283 -4.67 -31.86 2.28
C HIS A 283 -4.33 -33.35 2.32
#